data_AF-A0AAD7I4T5-F1
#
_entry.id   AF-A0AAD7I4T5-F1
#
_cell.length_a   1.000
_cell.length_b   1.000
_cell.length_c   1.000
_cell.angle_alpha   90.00
_cell.angle_beta   90.00
_cell.angle_gamma   90.00
#
_symmetry.space_group_name_H-M   'P 1'
#
loop_
_entity.id
_entity.type
_entity.pdbx_description
1 polymer ?
#
loop_
_entity_poly.entity_id
_entity_poly.type
_entity_poly.pdbx_seq_one_letter_code
_entity_poly.pdbx_strand_id
1 'polypeptide(L)'
;MFIHPPFNNLPDGVLLPSEGMNYSVMHQHPTWFLDIKDYITLDTNPDGAIRYPRDLEPPRPRRQKDLLLRCTFCPRTYAGVNAKSMWTRHVREKHRVVLS
;
A
#
# COMPACT_ATOMS: atom_id res chain seq x y z
N MET A 1 7.39 -10.64 -2.54
CA MET A 1 8.04 -10.55 -1.22
C MET A 1 7.13 -9.80 -0.27
N PHE A 2 7.04 -10.20 0.99
CA PHE A 2 6.21 -9.51 1.98
C PHE A 2 7.04 -8.61 2.89
N ILE A 3 6.55 -7.40 3.14
CA ILE A 3 7.17 -6.35 3.93
C ILE A 3 6.28 -6.06 5.14
N HIS A 4 6.88 -6.12 6.32
CA HIS A 4 6.20 -6.01 7.61
C HIS A 4 6.66 -4.76 8.38
N PRO A 5 5.75 -4.03 9.05
CA PRO A 5 6.13 -2.98 9.99
C PRO A 5 6.98 -3.58 11.14
N PRO A 6 7.91 -2.82 11.75
CA PRO A 6 8.19 -1.39 11.56
C PRO A 6 9.08 -1.05 10.34
N PHE A 7 9.21 -1.95 9.35
CA PHE A 7 10.01 -1.74 8.13
C PHE A 7 11.52 -1.54 8.37
N ASN A 8 12.03 -1.94 9.53
CA ASN A 8 13.46 -1.84 9.86
C ASN A 8 14.33 -2.85 9.11
N ASN A 9 13.74 -3.94 8.62
CA ASN A 9 14.44 -4.99 7.86
C ASN A 9 13.89 -5.06 6.44
N LEU A 10 14.33 -4.12 5.60
CA LEU A 10 14.03 -4.15 4.18
C LEU A 10 15.05 -5.00 3.41
N PRO A 11 14.62 -5.68 2.34
CA PRO A 11 15.55 -6.35 1.43
C PRO A 11 16.53 -5.36 0.81
N ASP A 12 17.69 -5.86 0.42
CA ASP A 12 18.70 -5.12 -0.35
C ASP A 12 19.35 -3.94 0.41
N GLY A 13 19.16 -3.85 1.73
CA GLY A 13 19.71 -2.75 2.52
C GLY A 13 19.12 -1.38 2.13
N VAL A 14 17.92 -1.37 1.54
CA VAL A 14 17.26 -0.13 1.11
C VAL A 14 17.08 0.80 2.30
N LEU A 15 17.75 1.95 2.22
CA LEU A 15 17.59 3.03 3.18
C LEU A 15 16.28 3.74 2.89
N LEU A 16 15.33 3.66 3.82
CA LEU A 16 14.13 4.46 3.76
C LEU A 16 14.49 5.95 3.89
N PRO A 17 13.74 6.85 3.23
CA PRO A 17 13.83 8.27 3.51
C PRO A 17 13.50 8.53 4.99
N SER A 18 13.93 9.68 5.52
CA SER A 18 13.69 10.07 6.92
C SER A 18 12.21 10.06 7.32
N GLU A 19 11.31 10.19 6.34
CA GLU A 19 9.85 10.11 6.47
C GLU A 19 9.31 8.67 6.60
N GLY A 20 10.14 7.64 6.40
CA GLY A 20 9.75 6.23 6.49
C GLY A 20 9.20 5.64 5.19
N MET A 21 8.46 4.52 5.30
CA MET A 21 7.92 3.81 4.15
C MET A 21 6.66 4.51 3.62
N ASN A 22 6.68 4.89 2.35
CA ASN A 22 5.57 5.57 1.69
C ASN A 22 5.17 4.88 0.38
N TYR A 23 4.06 5.35 -0.20
CA TYR A 23 3.50 4.80 -1.43
C TYR A 23 4.47 4.88 -2.62
N SER A 24 5.26 5.95 -2.73
CA SER A 24 6.22 6.12 -3.82
C SER A 24 7.33 5.08 -3.78
N VAL A 25 7.86 4.77 -2.58
CA VAL A 25 8.83 3.68 -2.38
C VAL A 25 8.21 2.35 -2.80
N MET A 26 7.00 2.06 -2.32
CA MET A 26 6.27 0.86 -2.75
C MET A 26 6.06 0.86 -4.27
N HIS A 27 5.75 1.99 -4.89
CA HIS A 27 5.54 2.11 -6.33
C HIS A 27 6.81 1.74 -7.13
N GLN A 28 7.98 2.15 -6.67
CA GLN A 28 9.27 1.86 -7.29
C GLN A 28 9.72 0.40 -7.14
N HIS A 29 9.21 -0.32 -6.13
CA HIS A 29 9.51 -1.72 -5.88
C HIS A 29 8.28 -2.63 -6.14
N PRO A 30 7.98 -3.00 -7.40
CA PRO A 30 6.76 -3.72 -7.75
C PRO A 30 6.65 -5.13 -7.16
N THR A 31 7.78 -5.72 -6.75
CA THR A 31 7.87 -7.05 -6.13
C THR A 31 7.66 -7.04 -4.60
N TRP A 32 7.60 -5.84 -4.00
CA TRP A 32 7.35 -5.65 -2.58
C TRP A 32 5.86 -5.52 -2.30
N PHE A 33 5.35 -6.41 -1.47
CA PHE A 33 3.95 -6.43 -1.06
C PHE A 33 3.87 -6.31 0.44
N LEU A 34 2.83 -5.67 0.95
CA LEU A 34 2.53 -5.67 2.38
C LEU A 34 1.81 -6.97 2.73
N ASP A 35 2.03 -7.48 3.94
CA ASP A 35 1.25 -8.61 4.43
C ASP A 35 -0.06 -8.10 5.03
N ILE A 36 -1.17 -8.71 4.65
CA ILE A 36 -2.52 -8.32 5.10
C ILE A 36 -2.66 -8.55 6.62
N LYS A 37 -1.92 -9.53 7.17
CA LYS A 37 -2.00 -9.90 8.60
C LYS A 37 -1.52 -8.81 9.53
N ASP A 38 -0.67 -7.90 9.06
CA ASP A 38 -0.21 -6.76 9.86
C ASP A 38 -1.28 -5.66 9.99
N TYR A 39 -2.35 -5.72 9.20
CA TYR A 39 -3.34 -4.65 9.13
C TYR A 39 -4.70 -5.04 9.66
N ILE A 40 -5.42 -4.05 10.16
CA ILE A 40 -6.83 -4.18 10.53
C ILE A 40 -7.64 -4.57 9.30
N THR A 41 -8.29 -5.73 9.34
CA THR A 41 -9.22 -6.16 8.29
C THR A 41 -10.67 -6.06 8.74
N LEU A 42 -11.59 -6.05 7.78
CA LEU A 42 -13.04 -6.00 8.00
C LEU A 42 -13.61 -7.26 8.64
N ASP A 43 -12.89 -8.38 8.58
CA ASP A 43 -13.37 -9.69 9.07
C ASP A 43 -12.73 -10.09 10.39
N THR A 44 -11.44 -9.77 10.54
CA THR A 44 -10.63 -10.21 11.67
C THR A 44 -9.59 -9.14 11.99
N ASN A 45 -9.46 -8.84 13.27
CA ASN A 45 -8.43 -7.93 13.75
C ASN A 45 -7.44 -8.71 14.61
N PRO A 46 -6.35 -9.24 14.03
CA PRO A 46 -5.35 -9.97 14.82
C PRO A 46 -4.72 -9.05 15.88
N ASP A 47 -4.23 -9.65 16.95
CA ASP A 47 -3.54 -8.90 18.01
C ASP A 47 -2.28 -8.23 17.43
N GLY A 48 -2.13 -6.93 17.68
CA GLY A 48 -1.06 -6.12 17.09
C GLY A 48 -1.32 -5.58 15.67
N ALA A 49 -2.49 -5.82 15.07
CA ALA A 49 -2.84 -5.26 13.77
C ALA A 49 -2.91 -3.72 13.78
N ILE A 50 -2.26 -3.09 12.81
CA ILE A 50 -2.24 -1.62 12.67
C ILE A 50 -3.21 -1.14 11.59
N ARG A 51 -3.70 0.10 11.71
CA ARG A 51 -4.46 0.71 10.62
C ARG A 51 -3.55 0.96 9.42
N TYR A 52 -4.11 0.84 8.23
CA TYR A 52 -3.38 1.16 7.01
C TYR A 52 -2.95 2.64 7.03
N PRO A 53 -1.64 2.95 7.00
CA PRO A 53 -1.15 4.30 7.16
C PRO A 53 -1.37 5.13 5.89
N ARG A 54 -1.60 6.43 6.08
CA ARG A 54 -1.88 7.38 4.99
C ARG A 54 -0.69 7.58 4.06
N ASP A 55 0.53 7.40 4.56
CA ASP A 55 1.76 7.50 3.79
C ASP A 55 1.86 6.39 2.73
N LEU A 56 1.24 5.24 2.97
CA LEU A 56 1.13 4.13 2.01
C LEU A 56 -0.11 4.24 1.11
N GLU A 57 -0.92 5.28 1.25
CA GLU A 57 -2.03 5.53 0.32
C GLU A 57 -1.55 6.24 -0.94
N PRO A 58 -2.09 5.90 -2.12
CA PRO A 58 -1.75 6.60 -3.34
C PRO A 58 -2.16 8.08 -3.25
N PRO A 59 -1.29 9.00 -3.72
CA PRO A 59 -1.61 10.43 -3.78
C PRO A 59 -2.79 10.66 -4.73
N ARG A 60 -3.57 11.73 -4.48
CA ARG A 60 -4.63 12.11 -5.43
C ARG A 60 -3.98 12.52 -6.76
N PRO A 61 -4.45 12.00 -7.90
CA PRO A 61 -3.89 12.40 -9.19
C PRO A 61 -4.18 13.88 -9.45
N ARG A 62 -3.18 14.75 -9.24
CA ARG A 62 -3.31 16.21 -9.48
C ARG A 62 -3.22 16.58 -10.96
N ARG A 63 -2.60 15.74 -11.79
CA ARG A 63 -2.54 15.90 -13.25
C ARG A 63 -2.77 14.54 -13.91
N GLN A 64 -3.63 14.55 -14.91
CA GLN A 64 -4.48 13.44 -15.31
C GLN A 64 -3.81 12.38 -16.21
N LYS A 65 -2.56 12.58 -16.63
CA LYS A 65 -2.04 11.88 -17.81
C LYS A 65 -1.27 10.58 -17.57
N ASP A 66 -0.60 10.36 -16.44
CA ASP A 66 0.34 9.21 -16.35
C ASP A 66 0.46 8.55 -14.96
N LEU A 67 -0.49 8.77 -14.04
CA LEU A 67 -0.43 8.16 -12.72
C LEU A 67 -1.00 6.74 -12.74
N LEU A 68 -0.13 5.77 -13.05
CA LEU A 68 -0.36 4.35 -12.80
C LEU A 68 -0.26 4.11 -11.29
N LEU A 69 -1.34 3.72 -10.65
CA LEU A 69 -1.35 3.30 -9.24
C LEU A 69 -1.22 1.78 -9.16
N ARG A 70 -0.36 1.27 -8.29
CA ARG A 70 -0.31 -0.16 -7.92
C ARG A 70 -1.01 -0.42 -6.58
N CYS A 71 -1.54 -1.62 -6.42
CA CYS A 71 -1.88 -2.16 -5.12
C CYS A 71 -0.59 -2.48 -4.35
N THR A 72 -0.57 -2.18 -3.05
CA THR A 72 0.56 -2.50 -2.17
C THR A 72 0.50 -3.93 -1.64
N PHE A 73 -0.62 -4.65 -1.80
CA PHE A 73 -0.81 -6.03 -1.34
C PHE A 73 -0.73 -7.07 -2.47
N CYS A 74 -0.83 -6.65 -3.73
CA CYS A 74 -0.87 -7.56 -4.88
C CYS A 74 -0.37 -6.88 -6.16
N PRO A 75 -0.12 -7.63 -7.27
CA PRO A 75 0.45 -7.06 -8.49
C PRO A 75 -0.55 -6.25 -9.35
N ARG A 76 -1.77 -5.97 -8.85
CA ARG A 76 -2.77 -5.19 -9.61
C ARG A 76 -2.37 -3.72 -9.73
N THR A 77 -2.63 -3.15 -10.91
CA THR A 77 -2.44 -1.73 -11.20
C THR A 77 -3.72 -1.09 -11.73
N TYR A 78 -3.81 0.24 -11.60
CA TYR A 78 -4.95 1.08 -11.93
C TYR A 78 -4.46 2.34 -12.63
N ALA A 79 -5.10 2.73 -13.72
CA ALA A 79 -4.78 3.95 -14.45
C ALA A 79 -6.04 4.78 -14.73
N GLY A 80 -5.85 6.05 -15.07
CA GLY A 80 -6.92 6.97 -15.43
C GLY A 80 -7.49 7.77 -14.26
N VAL A 81 -8.48 8.60 -14.57
CA VAL A 81 -9.10 9.59 -13.64
C VAL A 81 -9.62 8.98 -12.34
N ASN A 82 -10.11 7.74 -12.40
CA ASN A 82 -10.74 7.04 -11.29
C ASN A 82 -9.81 6.03 -10.61
N ALA A 83 -8.51 6.03 -10.93
CA ALA A 83 -7.57 5.03 -10.45
C ALA A 83 -7.55 4.92 -8.92
N LYS A 84 -7.62 6.05 -8.20
CA LYS A 84 -7.66 6.05 -6.72
C LYS A 84 -8.91 5.36 -6.18
N SER A 85 -10.09 5.68 -6.72
CA SER A 85 -11.35 5.04 -6.29
C SER A 85 -11.35 3.54 -6.59
N MET A 86 -10.82 3.14 -7.75
CA MET A 86 -10.67 1.72 -8.10
C MET A 86 -9.70 1.00 -7.17
N TRP A 87 -8.57 1.64 -6.84
CA TRP A 87 -7.59 1.13 -5.88
C TRP A 87 -8.21 0.96 -4.50
N THR A 88 -8.89 1.99 -3.98
CA THR A 88 -9.55 1.97 -2.67
C THR A 88 -10.59 0.85 -2.59
N ARG A 89 -11.43 0.73 -3.62
CA ARG A 89 -12.40 -0.36 -3.73
C ARG A 89 -11.73 -1.72 -3.73
N HIS A 90 -10.65 -1.88 -4.50
CA HIS A 90 -9.92 -3.14 -4.58
C HIS A 90 -9.31 -3.55 -3.23
N VAL A 91 -8.64 -2.64 -2.53
CA VAL A 91 -8.05 -2.93 -1.21
C VAL A 91 -9.14 -3.34 -0.22
N ARG A 92 -10.28 -2.66 -0.23
CA ARG A 92 -11.40 -2.98 0.67
C ARG A 92 -12.12 -4.29 0.31
N GLU A 93 -12.35 -4.58 -0.96
CA GLU A 93 -13.10 -5.78 -1.38
C GLU A 93 -12.23 -7.04 -1.45
N LYS A 94 -11.00 -6.93 -1.95
CA LYS A 94 -10.11 -8.08 -2.16
C LYS A 94 -9.19 -8.35 -0.99
N HIS A 95 -8.63 -7.31 -0.39
CA HIS A 95 -7.73 -7.46 0.75
C HIS A 95 -8.45 -7.28 2.09
N ARG A 96 -9.69 -6.79 2.07
CA ARG A 96 -10.51 -6.54 3.26
C ARG A 96 -9.85 -5.62 4.27
N VAL A 97 -8.86 -4.82 3.89
CA VAL A 97 -8.13 -3.91 4.78
C VAL A 97 -8.94 -2.63 5.03
N VAL A 98 -8.97 -2.19 6.28
CA VAL A 98 -9.56 -0.92 6.68
C VAL A 98 -8.56 0.21 6.46
N LEU A 99 -8.86 1.07 5.49
CA LEU A 99 -8.12 2.30 5.20
C LEU A 99 -8.47 3.40 6.22
N SER A 100 -7.54 4.33 6.48
CA SER A 100 -7.64 5.32 7.57
C SER A 100 -7.78 6.78 7.13
#